data_AF-A0A6G3S853-F1
#
_entry.id   AF-A0A6G3S853-F1
#
_cell.length_a   1.000
_cell.length_b   1.000
_cell.length_c   1.000
_cell.angle_alpha   90.00
_cell.angle_beta   90.00
_cell.angle_gamma   90.00
#
_symmetry.space_group_name_H-M   'P 1'
#
loop_
_entity.id
_entity.type
_entity.pdbx_description
1 polymer ?
#
loop_
_entity_poly.entity_id
_entity_poly.type
_entity_poly.pdbx_seq_one_letter_code
_entity_poly.pdbx_strand_id
1 'polypeptide(L)' 'MILSLLHTSPAHIPVFDALREAGHPELALRHVVREDLLVRAGQAGPDSVADDVRALLVAAVRDGADAVLCTCSSIGAVA' A
#
# COMPACT_ATOMS: atom_id res chain seq x y z
N MET A 1 14.80 -7.65 -4.20
CA MET A 1 13.55 -7.73 -3.43
C MET A 1 12.62 -6.64 -3.94
N ILE A 2 11.34 -6.95 -4.14
CA ILE A 2 10.29 -6.03 -4.57
C ILE A 2 9.34 -5.81 -3.39
N LEU A 3 9.31 -4.58 -2.88
CA LEU A 3 8.33 -4.16 -1.87
C LEU A 3 7.25 -3.33 -2.54
N SER A 4 6.00 -3.82 -2.49
CA SER A 4 4.85 -3.00 -2.89
C SER A 4 4.35 -2.19 -1.70
N LEU A 5 4.06 -0.91 -1.90
CA LEU A 5 3.51 -0.05 -0.87
C LEU A 5 2.08 0.36 -1.25
N LEU A 6 1.13 0.02 -0.38
CA LEU A 6 -0.25 0.45 -0.51
C LEU A 6 -0.48 1.71 0.34
N HIS A 7 -0.80 2.80 -0.35
CA HIS A 7 -1.09 4.10 0.25
C HIS A 7 -2.52 4.54 -0.08
N THR A 8 -3.08 5.40 0.76
CA THR A 8 -4.33 6.13 0.49
C THR A 8 -4.07 7.63 0.29
N SER A 9 -2.82 8.00 0.01
CA SER A 9 -2.39 9.36 -0.33
C SER A 9 -1.05 9.29 -1.08
N PRO A 10 -0.84 10.08 -2.15
CA PRO A 10 0.42 10.13 -2.87
C PRO A 10 1.55 10.79 -2.06
N ALA A 11 1.24 11.46 -0.95
CA ALA A 11 2.23 12.15 -0.10
C ALA A 11 3.32 11.22 0.45
N HIS A 12 3.05 9.92 0.54
CA HIS A 12 4.02 8.93 1.03
C HIS A 12 5.07 8.53 -0.02
N ILE A 13 4.82 8.72 -1.32
CA ILE A 13 5.75 8.33 -2.39
C ILE A 13 7.14 8.96 -2.20
N PRO A 14 7.29 10.30 -2.16
CA PRO A 14 8.61 10.91 -2.04
C PRO A 14 9.32 10.57 -0.72
N VAL A 15 8.56 10.29 0.34
CA VAL A 15 9.13 9.89 1.63
C VAL A 15 9.76 8.50 1.55
N PHE A 16 9.05 7.52 0.98
CA PHE A 16 9.57 6.16 0.87
C PHE A 16 10.66 6.04 -0.20
N ASP A 17 10.59 6.82 -1.28
CA ASP A 17 11.69 6.92 -2.24
C ASP A 17 12.97 7.42 -1.59
N ALA A 18 12.89 8.47 -0.77
CA ALA A 18 14.03 8.99 -0.03
C ALA A 18 14.58 7.99 1.00
N LEU A 19 13.71 7.23 1.69
CA LEU A 19 14.14 6.18 2.63
C LEU A 19 14.87 5.04 1.93
N ARG A 20 14.38 4.61 0.76
CA ARG A 20 15.07 3.63 -0.08
C ARG A 20 16.44 4.14 -0.49
N GLU A 21 16.54 5.37 -0.96
CA GLU A 21 17.81 5.96 -1.38
C GLU A 21 18.83 6.07 -0.23
N ALA A 22 18.35 6.37 0.98
CA ALA A 22 19.21 6.54 2.14
C ALA A 22 19.73 5.21 2.74
N GLY A 23 18.95 4.13 2.67
CA GLY A 23 19.25 2.89 3.40
C GLY A 23 19.30 1.61 2.58
N HIS A 24 18.54 1.52 1.49
CA HIS A 24 18.34 0.29 0.71
C HIS A 24 18.17 0.58 -0.79
N PRO A 25 19.18 1.14 -1.47
CA PRO A 25 19.05 1.56 -2.87
C PRO A 25 18.73 0.41 -3.83
N GLU A 26 19.08 -0.83 -3.47
CA GLU A 26 18.80 -2.06 -4.22
C GLU A 26 17.35 -2.56 -4.09
N LEU A 27 16.57 -2.01 -3.14
CA LEU A 27 15.17 -2.37 -2.96
C LEU A 27 14.33 -1.77 -4.08
N ALA A 28 13.60 -2.59 -4.82
CA ALA A 28 12.66 -2.12 -5.82
C ALA A 28 11.33 -1.76 -5.13
N LEU A 29 10.93 -0.50 -5.20
CA LEU A 29 9.64 -0.05 -4.67
C LEU A 29 8.59 0.04 -5.76
N ARG A 30 7.39 -0.42 -5.46
CA ARG A 30 6.20 -0.20 -6.28
C ARG A 30 5.11 0.46 -5.45
N HIS A 31 4.75 1.69 -5.82
CA HIS A 31 3.71 2.43 -5.13
C HIS A 31 2.33 2.17 -5.76
N VAL A 32 1.36 1.84 -4.93
CA VAL A 32 -0.05 1.73 -5.28
C VAL A 32 -0.82 2.73 -4.42
N VAL A 33 -1.44 3.72 -5.07
CA VAL A 33 -2.21 4.76 -4.38
C VAL A 33 -3.69 4.57 -4.64
N ARG A 34 -4.48 4.46 -3.58
CA ARG A 34 -5.93 4.25 -3.59
C ARG A 34 -6.64 5.14 -2.57
N GLU A 35 -6.75 6.42 -2.90
CA GLU A 35 -7.38 7.43 -2.05
C GLU A 35 -8.87 7.11 -1.76
N ASP A 36 -9.54 6.45 -2.70
CA ASP A 36 -10.95 6.05 -2.58
C ASP A 36 -11.20 5.06 -1.43
N LEU A 37 -10.22 4.23 -1.07
CA LEU A 37 -10.36 3.27 0.03
C LEU A 37 -10.45 3.97 1.38
N LEU A 38 -9.70 5.07 1.57
CA LEU A 38 -9.79 5.85 2.80
C LEU A 38 -11.15 6.54 2.91
N VAL A 39 -11.64 7.11 1.80
CA VAL A 39 -12.97 7.75 1.77
C VAL A 39 -14.05 6.75 2.14
N ARG A 40 -14.06 5.57 1.51
CA ARG A 40 -15.05 4.52 1.76
C ARG A 40 -14.93 3.94 3.17
N ALA A 41 -13.72 3.63 3.62
CA ALA A 41 -13.50 3.14 4.98
C ALA A 41 -13.90 4.17 6.05
N GLY A 42 -13.71 5.46 5.78
CA GLY A 42 -14.17 6.54 6.66
C GLY A 42 -15.70 6.66 6.73
N GLN A 43 -16.42 6.29 5.67
CA GLN A 43 -17.88 6.35 5.60
C GLN A 43 -18.57 5.08 6.12
N ALA A 44 -18.01 3.90 5.82
CA ALA A 44 -18.66 2.61 6.02
C ALA A 44 -17.81 1.61 6.85
N GLY A 45 -16.69 2.07 7.41
CA GLY A 45 -15.76 1.24 8.19
C GLY A 45 -14.79 0.42 7.34
N PRO A 46 -13.69 -0.08 7.94
CA PRO A 46 -12.64 -0.82 7.22
C PRO A 46 -13.14 -2.09 6.51
N ASP A 47 -14.11 -2.80 7.09
CA ASP A 47 -14.65 -4.03 6.50
C ASP A 47 -15.29 -3.78 5.13
N SER A 48 -15.80 -2.56 4.88
CA SER A 48 -16.41 -2.17 3.59
C SER A 48 -15.44 -2.15 2.41
N VAL A 49 -14.14 -2.19 2.67
CA VAL A 49 -13.07 -2.19 1.66
C VAL A 49 -12.20 -3.45 1.71
N ALA A 50 -12.52 -4.42 2.58
CA ALA A 50 -11.67 -5.59 2.81
C ALA A 50 -11.40 -6.40 1.53
N ASP A 51 -12.40 -6.58 0.67
CA ASP A 51 -12.22 -7.35 -0.58
C ASP A 51 -11.44 -6.57 -1.63
N ASP A 52 -11.58 -5.24 -1.68
CA ASP A 52 -10.78 -4.39 -2.54
C ASP A 52 -9.30 -4.41 -2.11
N VAL A 53 -9.04 -4.32 -0.80
CA VAL A 53 -7.70 -4.44 -0.23
C VAL A 53 -7.12 -5.82 -0.57
N ARG A 54 -7.86 -6.91 -0.32
CA ARG A 54 -7.44 -8.28 -0.66
C ARG A 54 -7.08 -8.42 -2.14
N ALA A 55 -7.89 -7.87 -3.04
CA ALA A 55 -7.62 -7.93 -4.47
C ALA A 55 -6.31 -7.23 -4.85
N LEU A 56 -6.01 -6.08 -4.21
CA LEU A 56 -4.74 -5.37 -4.41
C LEU A 56 -3.54 -6.17 -3.90
N LEU A 57 -3.66 -6.84 -2.75
CA LEU A 57 -2.59 -7.68 -2.22
C LEU A 57 -2.32 -8.88 -3.13
N VAL A 58 -3.37 -9.55 -3.61
CA VAL A 58 -3.25 -10.65 -4.56
C VAL A 58 -2.60 -10.18 -5.87
N ALA A 59 -2.98 -9.00 -6.37
CA ALA A 59 -2.35 -8.41 -7.54
C ALA A 59 -0.87 -8.11 -7.31
N ALA A 60 -0.51 -7.54 -6.15
CA ALA A 60 0.89 -7.27 -5.81
C ALA A 60 1.74 -8.55 -5.82
N VAL A 61 1.25 -9.63 -5.21
CA VAL A 61 1.94 -10.95 -5.21
C VAL A 61 2.06 -11.51 -6.64
N ARG A 62 0.99 -11.44 -7.44
CA ARG A 62 1.03 -11.88 -8.84
C ARG A 62 2.03 -11.10 -9.67
N ASP A 63 2.20 -9.82 -9.35
CA ASP A 63 3.14 -8.94 -10.02
C ASP A 63 4.57 -9.03 -9.44
N GLY A 64 4.82 -10.01 -8.56
CA GLY A 64 6.16 -10.35 -8.06
C GLY A 64 6.60 -9.63 -6.79
N ALA A 65 5.68 -9.01 -6.04
CA ALA A 65 6.01 -8.44 -4.73
C ALA A 65 6.41 -9.55 -3.73
N ASP A 66 7.57 -9.38 -3.10
CA ASP A 66 8.02 -10.24 -1.99
C ASP A 66 7.27 -9.91 -0.69
N ALA A 67 6.85 -8.65 -0.55
CA ALA A 67 6.05 -8.16 0.57
C ALA A 67 5.19 -6.97 0.15
N VAL A 68 4.13 -6.71 0.92
CA VAL A 68 3.30 -5.51 0.80
C VAL A 68 3.29 -4.75 2.11
N LEU A 69 3.58 -3.45 2.06
CA LEU A 69 3.48 -2.53 3.19
C LEU A 69 2.23 -1.66 3.02
N CYS A 70 1.23 -1.84 3.88
CA CYS A 70 0.11 -0.90 4.00
C CYS A 70 0.51 0.25 4.94
N THR A 71 0.45 1.49 4.45
CA THR A 71 0.84 2.66 5.27
C THR A 71 -0.34 3.39 5.91
N CYS A 72 -1.58 2.94 5.64
CA CYS A 72 -2.79 3.57 6.18
C CYS A 72 -3.36 2.71 7.31
N SER A 73 -3.32 3.22 8.54
CA SER A 73 -3.87 2.51 9.71
C SER A 73 -5.39 2.29 9.62
N SER A 74 -6.13 3.17 8.95
CA SER A 74 -7.59 3.07 8.79
C SER A 74 -8.02 1.81 8.03
N ILE A 75 -7.21 1.32 7.09
CA ILE A 75 -7.48 0.08 6.35
C ILE A 75 -6.53 -1.06 6.76
N GLY A 76 -5.58 -0.79 7.66
CA GLY A 76 -4.55 -1.74 8.05
C GLY A 76 -5.09 -2.99 8.75
N ALA A 77 -6.28 -2.91 9.37
CA ALA A 77 -6.92 -4.07 10.01
C ALA A 77 -7.48 -5.10 9.02
N VAL A 78 -7.67 -4.71 7.75
CA VAL A 78 -8.20 -5.57 6.68
C VAL A 78 -7.17 -5.86 5.59
N ALA A 79 -5.93 -5.44 5.80
CA ALA A 79 -4.77 -5.73 4.96
C ALA A 79 -4.07 -7.03 5.37
#